data_AF-S4NFS2-F1
#
_entry.id   AF-S4NFS2-F1
#
_cell.length_a   1.000
_cell.length_b   1.000
_cell.length_c   1.000
_cell.angle_alpha   90.00
_cell.angle_beta   90.00
_cell.angle_gamma   90.00
#
_symmetry.space_group_name_H-M   'P 1'
#
loop_
_entity.id
_entity.type
_entity.pdbx_description
1 polymer ?
#
loop_
_entity_poly.entity_id
_entity_poly.type
_entity_poly.pdbx_seq_one_letter_code
_entity_poly.pdbx_strand_id
1 'polypeptide(L)'
;MVQQCTAFLLDALKNNRPEEGPLQTRLLEMNLMSAPQVADAILGNGMFTHYDRAHVAQLCEKAGLLQRALEHYTDLYDIKRAVVHTHLLSADWLVSYFGT
;
A
#
# COMPACT_ATOMS: atom_id res chain seq x y z
N MET A 1 -7.36 15.13 -13.80
CA MET A 1 -6.21 15.88 -13.26
C MET A 1 -5.32 15.01 -12.36
N VAL A 2 -5.86 14.16 -11.47
CA VAL A 2 -5.05 13.26 -10.60
C VAL A 2 -4.10 12.35 -11.39
N GLN A 3 -4.55 11.74 -12.50
CA GLN A 3 -3.72 10.86 -13.33
C GLN A 3 -2.47 11.55 -13.92
N GLN A 4 -2.56 12.84 -14.27
CA GLN A 4 -1.43 13.61 -14.81
C GLN A 4 -0.41 13.93 -13.71
N CYS A 5 -0.87 14.28 -12.51
CA CYS A 5 0.01 14.43 -11.34
C CYS A 5 0.67 13.11 -10.95
N THR A 6 -0.06 11.99 -10.99
CA THR A 6 0.49 10.66 -10.75
C THR A 6 1.61 10.35 -11.75
N ALA A 7 1.38 10.54 -13.05
CA ALA A 7 2.40 10.27 -14.07
C ALA A 7 3.66 11.13 -13.89
N PHE A 8 3.49 12.43 -13.57
CA PHE A 8 4.60 13.33 -13.29
C PHE A 8 5.41 12.89 -12.07
N LEU A 9 4.73 12.59 -10.96
CA LEU A 9 5.38 12.15 -9.73
C LEU A 9 6.03 10.76 -9.88
N LEU A 10 5.45 9.86 -10.68
CA LEU A 10 6.07 8.56 -10.98
C LEU A 10 7.41 8.73 -11.70
N ASP A 11 7.51 9.64 -12.69
CA ASP A 11 8.77 9.91 -13.38
C ASP A 11 9.78 10.64 -12.47
N ALA A 12 9.30 11.57 -11.64
CA ALA A 12 10.14 12.27 -10.67
C ALA A 12 10.74 11.33 -9.62
N LEU A 13 9.93 10.40 -9.11
CA LEU A 13 10.29 9.48 -8.01
C LEU A 13 10.91 8.16 -8.48
N LYS A 14 11.14 7.97 -9.79
CA LYS A 14 11.63 6.71 -10.36
C LYS A 14 12.97 6.22 -9.80
N ASN A 15 13.75 7.12 -9.19
CA ASN A 15 15.04 6.81 -8.59
C ASN A 15 14.89 6.24 -7.16
N ASN A 16 13.67 6.20 -6.62
CA ASN A 16 13.33 5.67 -5.30
C ASN A 16 14.29 6.17 -4.21
N ARG A 17 14.52 7.48 -4.14
CA ARG A 17 15.51 8.03 -3.20
C ARG A 17 14.89 8.15 -1.80
N PRO A 18 15.66 7.91 -0.73
CA PRO A 18 15.17 8.05 0.64
C PRO A 18 14.75 9.49 0.99
N GLU A 19 15.42 10.49 0.40
CA GLU A 19 15.08 11.91 0.53
C GLU A 19 13.67 12.24 0.00
N GLU A 20 13.13 11.40 -0.89
CA GLU A 20 11.82 11.55 -1.51
C GLU A 20 10.74 10.72 -0.81
N GLY A 21 11.04 10.03 0.30
CA GLY A 21 10.09 9.19 1.05
C GLY A 21 8.75 9.86 1.37
N PRO A 22 8.72 11.14 1.80
CA PRO A 22 7.46 11.87 1.98
C PRO A 22 6.64 12.05 0.70
N LEU A 23 7.30 12.26 -0.45
CA LEU A 23 6.63 12.38 -1.75
C LEU A 23 6.12 11.03 -2.24
N GLN A 24 6.85 9.94 -2.01
CA GLN A 24 6.38 8.57 -2.27
C GLN A 24 5.10 8.29 -1.47
N THR A 25 5.08 8.67 -0.20
CA THR A 25 3.90 8.52 0.67
C THR A 25 2.71 9.31 0.13
N ARG A 26 2.92 10.58 -0.26
CA ARG A 26 1.85 11.43 -0.83
C ARG A 26 1.31 10.92 -2.15
N LEU A 27 2.18 10.40 -3.02
CA LEU A 27 1.76 9.77 -4.28
C LEU A 27 0.84 8.57 -3.98
N LEU A 28 1.28 7.67 -3.10
CA LEU A 28 0.49 6.49 -2.73
C LEU A 28 -0.83 6.89 -2.08
N GLU A 29 -0.82 7.88 -1.19
CA GLU A 29 -2.03 8.40 -0.54
C GLU A 29 -3.04 8.93 -1.56
N MET A 30 -2.60 9.78 -2.49
CA MET A 30 -3.46 10.33 -3.53
C MET A 30 -4.06 9.23 -4.43
N ASN A 31 -3.25 8.23 -4.80
CA ASN A 31 -3.71 7.10 -5.62
C ASN A 31 -4.62 6.16 -4.83
N LEU A 32 -4.37 5.89 -3.54
CA LEU A 32 -5.25 5.05 -2.71
C LEU A 32 -6.62 5.69 -2.51
N MET A 33 -6.72 7.02 -2.44
CA MET A 33 -8.00 7.72 -2.33
C MET A 33 -8.74 7.86 -3.66
N SER A 34 -8.03 8.00 -4.79
CA SER A 34 -8.64 8.32 -6.09
C SER A 34 -8.75 7.13 -7.04
N ALA A 35 -7.78 6.22 -6.99
CA ALA A 35 -7.63 5.07 -7.89
C ALA A 35 -6.88 3.90 -7.21
N PRO A 36 -7.52 3.18 -6.27
CA PRO A 36 -6.90 2.09 -5.50
C PRO A 36 -6.13 1.07 -6.34
N GLN A 37 -6.67 0.71 -7.50
CA GLN A 37 -6.04 -0.22 -8.45
C GLN A 37 -4.67 0.24 -8.97
N VAL A 38 -4.44 1.55 -9.11
CA VAL A 38 -3.13 2.08 -9.53
C VAL A 38 -2.15 2.01 -8.37
N ALA A 39 -2.60 2.32 -7.16
CA ALA A 39 -1.78 2.17 -5.96
C ALA A 39 -1.39 0.71 -5.72
N ASP A 40 -2.32 -0.23 -5.90
CA ASP A 40 -2.05 -1.67 -5.80
C ASP A 40 -0.97 -2.12 -6.80
N ALA A 41 -1.04 -1.65 -8.05
CA ALA A 41 -0.01 -1.93 -9.05
C ALA A 41 1.36 -1.35 -8.68
N ILE A 42 1.40 -0.11 -8.16
CA ILE A 42 2.65 0.54 -7.72
C ILE A 42 3.29 -0.24 -6.56
N LEU A 43 2.49 -0.61 -5.56
CA LEU A 43 2.94 -1.37 -4.38
C LEU A 43 3.39 -2.78 -4.79
N GLY A 44 2.61 -3.45 -5.64
CA GLY A 44 2.93 -4.79 -6.15
C GLY A 44 4.20 -4.84 -6.99
N ASN A 45 4.51 -3.77 -7.73
CA ASN A 45 5.74 -3.66 -8.51
C ASN A 45 6.98 -3.30 -7.66
N GLY A 46 6.82 -2.98 -6.37
CA GLY A 46 7.94 -2.60 -5.51
C GLY A 46 8.67 -1.33 -5.97
N MET A 47 7.98 -0.41 -6.66
CA MET A 47 8.60 0.80 -7.22
C MET A 47 9.13 1.76 -6.15
N PHE A 48 8.56 1.71 -4.95
CA PHE A 48 8.90 2.58 -3.83
C PHE A 48 9.20 1.76 -2.58
N THR A 49 10.17 2.21 -1.77
CA THR A 49 10.55 1.52 -0.53
C THR A 49 10.71 2.45 0.69
N HIS A 50 10.64 3.77 0.49
CA HIS A 50 10.94 4.76 1.54
C HIS A 50 9.71 5.52 2.05
N TYR A 51 8.51 5.09 1.67
CA TYR A 51 7.26 5.67 2.17
C TYR A 51 6.93 5.19 3.59
N ASP A 52 6.03 5.91 4.25
CA ASP A 52 5.46 5.51 5.54
C ASP A 52 4.56 4.28 5.38
N ARG A 53 5.10 3.11 5.72
CA ARG A 53 4.40 1.83 5.59
C ARG A 53 3.14 1.75 6.43
N ALA A 54 3.15 2.30 7.65
CA ALA A 54 2.00 2.25 8.55
C ALA A 54 0.85 3.10 8.01
N HIS A 55 1.16 4.31 7.52
CA HIS A 55 0.17 5.18 6.91
C HIS A 55 -0.42 4.57 5.63
N VAL A 56 0.44 4.04 4.75
CA VAL A 56 0.00 3.39 3.50
C VAL A 56 -0.84 2.15 3.78
N ALA A 57 -0.48 1.33 4.77
CA ALA A 57 -1.27 0.16 5.16
C ALA A 57 -2.70 0.53 5.59
N GLN A 58 -2.85 1.59 6.41
CA GLN A 58 -4.16 2.09 6.82
C GLN A 58 -5.01 2.57 5.63
N LEU A 59 -4.39 3.19 4.63
CA LEU A 59 -5.07 3.60 3.42
C LEU A 59 -5.44 2.43 2.53
N CYS A 60 -4.59 1.40 2.44
CA CYS A 60 -4.91 0.14 1.77
C CYS A 60 -6.12 -0.54 2.41
N GLU A 61 -6.20 -0.57 3.74
CA GLU A 61 -7.38 -1.12 4.46
C GLU A 61 -8.65 -0.34 4.12
N LYS A 62 -8.59 1.01 4.14
CA LYS A 62 -9.72 1.87 3.75
C LYS A 62 -10.14 1.71 2.30
N ALA A 63 -9.20 1.40 1.41
CA ALA A 63 -9.45 1.18 0.00
C ALA A 63 -9.93 -0.25 -0.32
N GLY A 64 -10.08 -1.13 0.67
CA GLY A 64 -10.47 -2.53 0.49
C GLY A 64 -9.33 -3.46 0.04
N LEU A 65 -8.09 -2.96 -0.02
CA LEU A 65 -6.89 -3.72 -0.37
C LEU A 65 -6.28 -4.37 0.89
N LEU A 66 -7.06 -5.21 1.55
CA LEU A 66 -6.70 -5.82 2.85
C LEU A 66 -5.42 -6.67 2.79
N GLN A 67 -5.18 -7.40 1.69
CA GLN A 67 -3.95 -8.17 1.51
C GLN A 67 -2.72 -7.25 1.53
N ARG A 68 -2.77 -6.14 0.79
CA ARG A 68 -1.70 -5.14 0.78
C ARG A 68 -1.53 -4.49 2.15
N ALA A 69 -2.62 -4.16 2.83
CA ALA A 69 -2.55 -3.61 4.17
C ALA A 69 -1.76 -4.54 5.11
N LEU A 70 -2.07 -5.85 5.09
CA LEU A 70 -1.39 -6.86 5.90
C LEU A 70 0.08 -7.08 5.54
N GLU A 71 0.46 -6.98 4.26
CA GLU A 71 1.88 -7.00 3.84
C GLU A 71 2.70 -5.80 4.35
N HIS A 72 2.02 -4.71 4.71
CA HIS A 72 2.66 -3.46 5.10
C HIS A 72 2.54 -3.18 6.60
N TYR A 73 1.59 -3.80 7.29
CA TYR A 73 1.49 -3.72 8.74
C TYR A 73 2.68 -4.38 9.42
N THR A 74 3.29 -3.64 10.33
CA THR A 74 4.35 -4.12 11.22
C THR A 74 3.88 -4.25 12.66
N ASP A 75 2.76 -3.60 13.02
CA ASP A 75 2.17 -3.65 14.35
C ASP A 75 1.20 -4.84 14.48
N LEU A 76 1.38 -5.64 15.53
CA LEU A 76 0.56 -6.83 15.80
C LEU A 76 -0.93 -6.48 16.02
N TYR A 77 -1.21 -5.31 16.59
CA TYR A 77 -2.57 -4.84 16.82
C TYR A 77 -3.30 -4.57 15.50
N ASP A 78 -2.62 -3.93 14.55
CA ASP A 78 -3.18 -3.65 13.23
C ASP A 78 -3.35 -4.93 12.39
N ILE A 79 -2.37 -5.85 12.45
CA ILE A 79 -2.50 -7.19 11.82
C ILE A 79 -3.74 -7.90 12.37
N LYS A 80 -3.88 -7.96 13.71
CA LYS A 80 -5.03 -8.61 14.34
C LYS A 80 -6.34 -7.98 13.88
N ARG A 81 -6.44 -6.65 13.85
CA ARG A 81 -7.66 -5.93 13.42
C ARG A 81 -8.01 -6.26 11.97
N ALA A 82 -7.04 -6.19 11.07
CA ALA A 82 -7.28 -6.43 9.65
C ALA A 82 -7.66 -7.89 9.36
N VAL A 83 -7.08 -8.85 10.09
CA VAL A 83 -7.41 -10.28 9.96
C VAL A 83 -8.83 -10.59 10.43
N VAL A 84 -9.45 -9.83 11.33
CA VAL A 84 -10.87 -10.05 11.70
C VAL A 84 -11.79 -9.96 10.49
N HIS A 85 -11.41 -9.19 9.46
CA HIS A 85 -12.11 -9.13 8.18
C HIS A 85 -11.77 -10.31 7.25
N THR A 86 -11.56 -11.52 7.78
CA THR A 86 -11.20 -12.74 7.04
C THR A 86 -12.14 -13.08 5.89
N HIS A 87 -13.42 -12.70 5.97
CA HIS A 87 -14.41 -12.92 4.91
C HIS A 87 -14.07 -12.22 3.58
N LEU A 88 -13.18 -11.22 3.60
CA LEU A 88 -12.70 -10.50 2.42
C LEU A 88 -11.33 -11.02 1.94
N LEU A 89 -10.73 -11.98 2.64
CA LEU A 89 -9.41 -12.54 2.38
C LEU A 89 -9.52 -13.99 1.94
N SER A 90 -8.68 -14.40 0.98
CA SER A 90 -8.58 -15.80 0.59
C SER A 90 -8.00 -16.62 1.73
N ALA A 91 -8.64 -17.74 2.07
CA ALA A 91 -8.16 -18.66 3.10
C ALA A 91 -6.77 -19.19 2.78
N ASP A 92 -6.50 -19.56 1.52
CA ASP A 92 -5.19 -20.04 1.08
C ASP A 92 -4.10 -18.98 1.24
N TRP A 93 -4.44 -17.71 0.96
CA TRP A 93 -3.50 -16.60 1.14
C TRP A 93 -3.20 -16.37 2.63
N LEU A 94 -4.21 -16.42 3.50
CA LEU A 94 -4.02 -16.29 4.94
C LEU A 94 -3.13 -17.39 5.51
N VAL A 95 -3.35 -18.64 5.08
CA VAL A 95 -2.51 -19.78 5.47
C VAL A 95 -1.07 -19.55 5.02
N SER A 96 -0.84 -19.06 3.80
CA SER A 96 0.50 -18.70 3.33
C SER A 96 1.12 -17.56 4.13
N TYR A 97 0.36 -16.51 4.43
CA TYR A 97 0.83 -15.33 5.16
C TYR A 97 1.28 -15.67 6.59
N PHE A 98 0.53 -16.52 7.30
CA PHE A 98 0.89 -16.96 8.66
C PHE A 98 1.81 -18.19 8.70
N GLY A 99 1.96 -18.90 7.59
CA GLY A 99 2.82 -20.08 7.47
C GLY A 99 4.28 -19.76 7.14
N THR A 100 4.61 -18.49 6.89
CA THR A 100 5.97 -17.99 6.62
C THR A 100 6.55 -17.33 7.87
#